data_AF-A0A924X549-F1
#
_entry.id   AF-A0A924X549-F1
#
_cell.length_a   1.000
_cell.length_b   1.000
_cell.length_c   1.000
_cell.angle_alpha   90.00
_cell.angle_beta   90.00
_cell.angle_gamma   90.00
#
_symmetry.space_group_name_H-M   'P 1'
#
loop_
_entity.id
_entity.type
_entity.pdbx_description
1 polymer ?
#
loop_
_entity_poly.entity_id
_entity_poly.type
_entity_poly.pdbx_seq_one_letter_code
_entity_poly.pdbx_strand_id
1 'polypeptide(L)'
;MLGYEDALLAVDHIAGTGRRIEAWEGWVQMPEGARTHSLAHPGSFALPMQPGPAADAARRTMAEAHAAWEHAPEYPKASLFFSLVIASS
;
A
#
# COMPACT_ATOMS: atom_id res chain seq x y z
N MET A 1 -0.32 1.73 -9.32
CA MET A 1 -0.33 0.60 -8.38
C MET A 1 1.00 -0.12 -8.52
N LEU A 2 1.58 -0.51 -7.39
CA LEU A 2 2.93 -1.05 -7.27
C LEU A 2 2.87 -2.42 -6.59
N GLY A 3 3.78 -3.33 -6.96
CA GLY A 3 4.00 -4.54 -6.17
C GLY A 3 4.55 -4.17 -4.78
N TYR A 4 4.57 -5.11 -3.85
CA TYR A 4 4.94 -4.83 -2.46
C TYR A 4 6.32 -4.16 -2.32
N GLU A 5 7.38 -4.73 -2.92
CA GLU A 5 8.73 -4.17 -2.84
C GLU A 5 8.83 -2.77 -3.46
N ASP A 6 8.25 -2.58 -4.64
CA ASP A 6 8.20 -1.28 -5.31
C ASP A 6 7.41 -0.24 -4.51
N ALA A 7 6.35 -0.67 -3.81
CA ALA A 7 5.57 0.21 -2.95
C ALA A 7 6.38 0.70 -1.75
N LEU A 8 7.18 -0.18 -1.13
CA LEU A 8 8.08 0.21 -0.04
C LEU A 8 9.16 1.20 -0.52
N LEU A 9 9.76 0.94 -1.69
CA LEU A 9 10.73 1.86 -2.29
C LEU A 9 10.11 3.23 -2.60
N ALA A 10 8.88 3.24 -3.11
CA ALA A 10 8.15 4.47 -3.36
C ALA A 10 7.84 5.22 -2.05
N VAL A 11 7.48 4.52 -0.98
CA VAL A 11 7.27 5.12 0.35
C VAL A 11 8.53 5.83 0.84
N ASP A 12 9.68 5.15 0.78
CA ASP A 12 10.97 5.70 1.21
C ASP A 12 11.37 6.89 0.33
N HIS A 13 11.17 6.80 -0.98
CA HIS A 13 11.45 7.90 -1.90
C HIS A 13 10.62 9.14 -1.59
N ILE A 14 9.30 8.99 -1.42
CA ILE A 14 8.38 10.10 -1.11
C ILE A 14 8.80 10.76 0.21
N ALA A 15 9.06 9.98 1.25
CA ALA A 15 9.50 10.50 2.54
C ALA A 15 10.85 11.24 2.45
N GLY A 16 11.79 10.71 1.67
CA GLY A 16 13.10 11.33 1.41
C GLY A 16 13.00 12.68 0.70
N THR A 17 11.92 12.93 -0.06
CA THR A 17 11.64 14.24 -0.66
C THR A 17 10.95 15.24 0.29
N GLY A 18 10.71 14.85 1.55
CA GLY A 18 9.98 15.66 2.53
C GLY A 18 8.47 15.69 2.31
N ARG A 19 7.95 14.91 1.36
CA ARG A 19 6.51 14.80 1.09
C ARG A 19 5.86 13.77 1.99
N ARG A 20 4.57 13.97 2.28
CA ARG A 20 3.79 13.09 3.15
C ARG A 20 2.85 12.19 2.35
N ILE A 21 2.84 10.91 2.72
CA ILE A 21 1.82 9.95 2.31
C ILE A 21 0.61 10.11 3.24
N GLU A 22 -0.56 10.32 2.67
CA GLU A 22 -1.82 10.50 3.43
C GLU A 22 -2.55 9.18 3.64
N ALA A 23 -2.50 8.34 2.62
CA ALA A 23 -3.13 7.04 2.62
C ALA A 23 -2.39 6.10 1.66
N TRP A 24 -2.64 4.81 1.84
CA TRP A 24 -2.40 3.81 0.83
C TRP A 24 -3.65 2.95 0.68
N GLU A 25 -3.81 2.32 -0.48
CA GLU A 25 -4.95 1.44 -0.79
C GLU A 25 -4.44 0.09 -1.33
N GLY A 26 -5.12 -0.99 -0.96
CA GLY A 26 -4.87 -2.32 -1.51
C GLY A 26 -5.74 -2.61 -2.73
N TRP A 27 -5.12 -3.17 -3.77
CA TRP A 27 -5.75 -3.52 -5.02
C TRP A 27 -5.41 -4.95 -5.40
N VAL A 28 -6.41 -5.71 -5.85
CA VAL A 28 -6.24 -7.07 -6.34
C VAL A 28 -6.22 -7.07 -7.85
N GLN A 29 -5.24 -7.74 -8.46
CA GLN A 29 -5.23 -8.07 -9.87
C GLN A 29 -5.44 -9.58 -10.06
N MET A 30 -6.47 -9.94 -10.80
CA MET A 30 -6.78 -11.33 -11.16
C MET A 30 -5.85 -11.82 -12.29
N PRO A 31 -5.71 -13.15 -12.50
CA PRO A 31 -4.88 -13.71 -13.56
C PRO A 31 -5.22 -13.22 -14.98
N GLU A 32 -6.49 -12.96 -15.25
CA GLU A 32 -6.98 -12.40 -16.52
C GLU A 32 -6.71 -10.89 -16.68
N GLY A 33 -6.11 -10.25 -15.68
CA GLY A 33 -5.73 -8.84 -15.68
C GLY A 33 -6.80 -7.88 -15.15
N ALA A 34 -7.99 -8.38 -14.80
CA ALA A 34 -9.02 -7.60 -14.13
C ALA A 34 -8.51 -7.09 -12.77
N ARG A 35 -8.92 -5.87 -12.39
CA ARG A 35 -8.46 -5.18 -11.18
C ARG A 35 -9.63 -4.68 -10.36
N THR A 36 -9.56 -4.83 -9.05
CA THR A 36 -10.54 -4.33 -8.08
C THR A 36 -9.83 -3.89 -6.80
N HIS A 37 -10.47 -3.03 -6.01
CA HIS A 37 -10.03 -2.79 -4.64
C HIS A 37 -10.11 -4.10 -3.85
N SER A 38 -9.15 -4.31 -2.96
CA SER A 38 -9.23 -5.40 -1.97
C SER A 38 -10.26 -5.06 -0.91
N LEU A 39 -11.13 -6.00 -0.57
CA LEU A 39 -12.07 -5.85 0.54
C LEU A 39 -11.37 -6.16 1.87
N ALA A 40 -10.37 -7.05 1.87
CA ALA A 40 -9.62 -7.45 3.05
C ALA A 40 -8.51 -6.44 3.42
N HIS A 41 -7.97 -5.71 2.44
CA HIS A 41 -6.88 -4.76 2.61
C HIS A 41 -7.27 -3.39 2.04
N PRO A 42 -8.28 -2.71 2.60
CA PRO A 42 -8.82 -1.47 2.01
C PRO A 42 -7.81 -0.33 2.04
N GLY A 43 -6.80 -0.39 2.92
CA GLY A 43 -5.75 0.62 3.04
C GLY A 43 -5.68 1.27 4.43
N SER A 44 -4.91 2.35 4.50
CA SER A 44 -4.83 3.20 5.70
C SER A 44 -5.63 4.47 5.52
N PHE A 45 -6.58 4.72 6.42
CA PHE A 45 -7.45 5.92 6.35
C PHE A 45 -6.89 7.13 7.10
N ALA A 46 -5.88 6.95 7.96
CA ALA A 46 -5.28 8.05 8.73
C ALA A 46 -3.82 7.72 9.06
N LEU A 47 -2.90 8.24 8.25
CA LEU A 47 -1.46 8.22 8.57
C LEU A 47 -1.06 9.46 9.39
N PRO A 48 0.02 9.36 10.19
CA PRO A 48 0.56 10.51 10.91
C PRO A 48 0.78 11.76 10.03
N MET A 49 0.69 12.94 10.64
CA MET A 49 0.82 14.21 9.93
C MET A 49 2.25 14.52 9.44
N GLN A 50 3.26 13.87 10.02
CA GLN A 50 4.67 14.12 9.73
C GLN A 50 5.19 13.11 8.68
N PRO A 51 5.97 13.54 7.66
CA PRO A 51 6.42 12.67 6.56
C PRO A 51 7.10 11.36 6.99
N GLY A 52 8.09 11.43 7.88
CA GLY A 52 8.81 10.24 8.37
C GLY A 52 7.90 9.26 9.11
N PRO A 53 7.19 9.69 10.17
CA PRO A 53 6.21 8.85 10.86
C PRO A 53 5.09 8.32 9.96
N ALA A 54 4.66 9.07 8.95
CA ALA A 54 3.68 8.62 7.97
C ALA A 54 4.23 7.45 7.14
N ALA A 55 5.47 7.55 6.68
CA ALA A 55 6.16 6.49 5.96
C ALA A 55 6.38 5.25 6.82
N ASP A 56 6.80 5.42 8.08
CA ASP A 56 6.95 4.30 9.03
C ASP A 56 5.63 3.54 9.23
N ALA A 57 4.53 4.28 9.44
CA ALA A 57 3.21 3.70 9.59
C ALA A 57 2.72 3.01 8.30
N ALA A 58 2.96 3.62 7.13
CA ALA A 58 2.63 3.03 5.84
C ALA A 58 3.39 1.71 5.63
N ARG A 59 4.72 1.70 5.82
CA ARG A 59 5.55 0.47 5.67
C ARG A 59 5.06 -0.66 6.57
N ARG A 60 4.82 -0.35 7.85
CA ARG A 60 4.35 -1.34 8.82
C ARG A 60 3.00 -1.93 8.41
N THR A 61 2.03 -1.08 8.09
CA THR A 61 0.68 -1.54 7.75
C THR A 61 0.61 -2.23 6.39
N MET A 62 1.42 -1.82 5.42
CA MET A 62 1.60 -2.56 4.15
C MET A 62 2.24 -3.93 4.37
N ALA A 63 3.23 -4.03 5.25
CA ALA A 63 3.87 -5.30 5.59
C ALA A 63 2.89 -6.26 6.25
N GLU A 64 2.07 -5.77 7.19
CA GLU A 64 0.99 -6.53 7.82
C GLU A 64 -0.02 -7.03 6.76
N ALA A 65 -0.44 -6.17 5.83
CA ALA A 65 -1.36 -6.53 4.75
C ALA A 65 -0.76 -7.55 3.77
N HIS A 66 0.49 -7.36 3.36
CA HIS A 66 1.19 -8.28 2.47
C HIS A 66 1.39 -9.66 3.13
N ALA A 67 1.81 -9.71 4.39
CA ALA A 67 1.95 -10.96 5.12
C ALA A 67 0.62 -11.71 5.27
N ALA A 68 -0.48 -10.99 5.53
CA ALA A 68 -1.81 -11.56 5.56
C ALA A 68 -2.22 -12.13 4.19
N TRP A 69 -1.93 -11.39 3.10
CA TRP A 69 -2.20 -11.85 1.73
C TRP A 69 -1.44 -13.12 1.37
N GLU A 70 -0.14 -13.19 1.65
CA GLU A 70 0.70 -14.36 1.37
C GLU A 70 0.21 -15.60 2.13
N HIS A 71 -0.37 -15.41 3.32
CA HIS A 71 -0.92 -16.50 4.12
C HIS A 71 -2.30 -16.96 3.62
N ALA A 72 -3.19 -16.02 3.32
CA ALA A 72 -4.58 -16.29 2.97
C ALA A 72 -5.09 -15.23 1.97
N PRO A 73 -4.80 -15.38 0.67
CA PRO A 73 -5.19 -14.39 -0.32
C PRO A 73 -6.71 -14.35 -0.47
N GLU A 74 -7.27 -13.14 -0.60
CA GLU A 74 -8.71 -12.92 -0.79
C GLU A 74 -9.24 -13.67 -2.02
N TYR A 75 -8.41 -13.72 -3.08
CA TYR A 75 -8.69 -14.43 -4.31
C TYR A 75 -7.51 -15.34 -4.68
N PRO A 76 -7.72 -16.66 -4.82
CA PRO A 76 -6.65 -17.58 -5.21
C PRO A 76 -6.03 -17.19 -6.56
N LYS A 77 -4.69 -17.22 -6.64
CA LYS A 77 -3.87 -16.87 -7.82
C LYS A 77 -3.88 -15.40 -8.23
N ALA A 78 -4.65 -14.55 -7.56
CA ALA A 78 -4.54 -13.12 -7.75
C ALA A 78 -3.27 -12.57 -7.08
N SER A 79 -2.96 -11.31 -7.34
CA SER A 79 -1.84 -10.61 -6.71
C SER A 79 -2.31 -9.32 -6.05
N LEU A 80 -1.78 -9.02 -4.87
CA LEU A 80 -2.01 -7.76 -4.17
C LEU A 80 -1.03 -6.69 -4.64
N PHE A 81 -1.56 -5.51 -4.92
CA PHE A 81 -0.85 -4.30 -5.28
C PHE A 81 -1.24 -3.16 -4.34
N PHE A 82 -0.40 -2.14 -4.31
CA PHE A 82 -0.54 -0.99 -3.44
C PHE A 82 -0.62 0.30 -4.27
N SER A 83 -1.54 1.19 -3.91
CA SER A 83 -1.58 2.58 -4.39
C SER A 83 -1.20 3.51 -3.24
N LEU A 84 -0.49 4.60 -3.55
CA LEU A 84 -0.09 5.62 -2.57
C LEU A 84 -0.80 6.93 -2.88
N VAL A 85 -1.42 7.52 -1.88
CA VAL A 85 -2.01 8.85 -1.94
C VAL A 85 -1.07 9.82 -1.23
N ILE A 86 -0.63 10.85 -1.94
CA ILE A 86 0.35 11.83 -1.46
C ILE A 86 -0.37 13.15 -1.26
N ALA A 87 -0.05 13.84 -0.17
CA ALA A 87 -0.62 15.15 0.11
C ALA A 87 -0.35 16.11 -1.05
N SER A 88 -1.42 16.75 -1.52
CA SER A 88 -1.34 17.97 -2.34
C SER A 88 -0.94 19.12 -1.43
N SER A 89 0.27 19.63 -1.67
CA SER A 89 0.83 20.85 -1.07
C SER A 89 0.00 22.08 -1.38
#